data_AF-A0A506U6S6-F1
#
_entry.id   AF-A0A506U6S6-F1
#
_cell.length_a   1.000
_cell.length_b   1.000
_cell.length_c   1.000
_cell.angle_alpha   90.00
_cell.angle_beta   90.00
_cell.angle_gamma   90.00
#
_symmetry.space_group_name_H-M   'P 1'
#
loop_
_entity.id
_entity.type
_entity.pdbx_description
1 polymer ?
#
loop_
_entity_poly.entity_id
_entity_poly.type
_entity_poly.pdbx_seq_one_letter_code
_entity_poly.pdbx_strand_id
1 'polypeptide(L)'
;MMTTGRKGWSFLRQAGPADAHRLARPLSRLTPMFGGAALALAALPALAAGTTVRASDGWLRFVIPARPAAGYLTLTNTGGRTEVLVGASSPACGAIMIHRSVSDNGSNAMEGVKALPVPANGSVRLAPGGYHLMCMRPAADILHRSSVPLTLTFRGGGRLRTDLVVKNALGR
;
A
#
# COMPACT_ATOMS: atom_id res chain seq x y z
N MET A 1 -20.93 -80.35 12.92
CA MET A 1 -19.55 -80.38 12.41
C MET A 1 -18.71 -79.46 13.31
N MET A 2 -18.01 -80.00 14.32
CA MET A 2 -16.58 -80.44 14.25
C MET A 2 -15.64 -79.24 14.03
N THR A 3 -14.63 -78.88 14.84
CA THR A 3 -13.96 -79.40 16.07
C THR A 3 -13.08 -78.25 16.62
N THR A 4 -13.16 -77.90 17.91
CA THR A 4 -12.16 -78.13 18.99
C THR A 4 -10.70 -77.71 18.75
N GLY A 5 -10.14 -76.90 19.67
CA GLY A 5 -8.68 -76.79 19.84
C GLY A 5 -8.18 -75.75 20.85
N ARG A 6 -8.27 -76.04 22.16
CA ARG A 6 -7.57 -75.34 23.27
C ARG A 6 -6.48 -76.26 23.86
N LYS A 7 -5.29 -75.73 24.17
CA LYS A 7 -4.28 -76.19 25.16
C LYS A 7 -3.42 -74.95 25.49
N GLY A 8 -3.04 -74.50 26.70
CA GLY A 8 -2.79 -75.09 28.03
C GLY A 8 -1.35 -74.67 28.43
N TRP A 9 -1.13 -73.61 29.23
CA TRP A 9 -0.94 -73.55 30.70
C TRP A 9 0.52 -73.53 31.22
N SER A 10 0.78 -72.49 32.04
CA SER A 10 1.63 -72.38 33.25
C SER A 10 3.15 -72.63 33.20
N PHE A 11 3.94 -71.73 33.78
CA PHE A 11 4.59 -71.90 35.10
C PHE A 11 5.45 -70.67 35.48
N LEU A 12 5.33 -70.24 36.74
CA LEU A 12 6.21 -69.27 37.42
C LEU A 12 7.59 -69.87 37.75
N ARG A 13 8.63 -69.04 37.78
CA ARG A 13 9.87 -69.17 38.59
C ARG A 13 10.57 -67.79 38.61
N GLN A 14 10.52 -67.02 39.70
CA GLN A 14 11.43 -66.96 40.86
C GLN A 14 12.93 -66.69 40.57
N ALA A 15 13.35 -65.48 40.98
CA ALA A 15 14.57 -65.02 41.68
C ALA A 15 15.99 -65.46 41.26
N GLY A 16 16.89 -64.46 41.22
CA GLY A 16 18.35 -64.60 41.33
C GLY A 16 19.03 -63.24 41.64
N PRO A 17 20.14 -63.19 42.38
CA PRO A 17 20.46 -62.11 43.30
C PRO A 17 21.51 -61.10 42.80
N ALA A 18 21.72 -60.08 43.65
CA ALA A 18 22.76 -59.06 43.61
C ALA A 18 24.17 -59.62 43.41
N ASP A 19 25.06 -58.84 42.79
CA ASP A 19 26.27 -58.42 43.48
C ASP A 19 27.00 -57.27 42.78
N ALA A 20 27.71 -56.52 43.61
CA ALA A 20 28.44 -55.30 43.29
C ALA A 20 29.60 -55.56 42.32
N HIS A 21 30.07 -54.51 41.64
CA HIS A 21 31.41 -53.95 41.87
C HIS A 21 31.72 -52.87 40.83
N ARG A 22 31.98 -51.67 41.37
CA ARG A 22 33.20 -50.90 41.10
C ARG A 22 33.42 -50.47 39.63
N LEU A 23 33.34 -49.16 39.38
CA LEU A 23 34.50 -48.27 39.21
C LEU A 23 34.19 -47.02 38.36
N ALA A 24 34.75 -45.92 38.83
CA ALA A 24 35.27 -44.78 38.06
C ALA A 24 34.27 -43.83 37.36
N ARG A 25 34.11 -42.66 38.00
CA ARG A 25 33.74 -41.40 37.34
C ARG A 25 34.86 -41.02 36.37
N PRO A 26 34.54 -40.40 35.22
CA PRO A 26 35.13 -39.08 35.00
C PRO A 26 34.20 -38.04 34.34
N LEU A 27 34.47 -36.80 34.73
CA LEU A 27 34.40 -35.53 33.99
C LEU A 27 33.15 -35.16 33.18
N SER A 28 32.41 -34.22 33.78
CA SER A 28 32.02 -32.92 33.20
C SER A 28 32.04 -32.80 31.67
N ARG A 29 30.85 -32.74 31.06
CA ARG A 29 30.66 -32.12 29.76
C ARG A 29 30.02 -30.75 29.97
N LEU A 30 30.84 -29.70 29.83
CA LEU A 30 30.42 -28.33 29.67
C LEU A 30 29.56 -28.23 28.41
N THR A 31 28.28 -27.91 28.57
CA THR A 31 27.41 -27.50 27.47
C THR A 31 27.86 -26.13 26.93
N PRO A 32 28.08 -25.97 25.61
CA PRO A 32 28.45 -24.69 25.04
C PRO A 32 27.28 -23.69 25.11
N MET A 33 27.60 -22.47 25.56
CA MET A 33 26.82 -21.26 25.33
C MET A 33 26.70 -21.01 23.82
N PHE A 34 25.49 -20.76 23.32
CA PHE A 34 25.27 -19.84 22.20
C PHE A 34 23.96 -19.09 22.47
N GLY A 35 24.08 -17.90 23.06
CA GLY A 35 23.00 -16.95 23.21
C GLY A 35 22.61 -16.42 21.84
N GLY A 36 21.43 -16.79 21.36
CA GLY A 36 20.79 -16.16 20.22
C GLY A 36 20.20 -14.82 20.65
N ALA A 37 20.97 -13.74 20.57
CA ALA A 37 20.42 -12.39 20.62
C ALA A 37 19.59 -12.17 19.34
N ALA A 38 18.28 -12.38 19.42
CA ALA A 38 17.36 -11.99 18.37
C ALA A 38 17.33 -10.45 18.32
N LEU A 39 18.08 -9.84 17.40
CA LEU A 39 17.91 -8.43 17.06
C LEU A 39 16.50 -8.26 16.48
N ALA A 40 15.55 -7.85 17.32
CA ALA A 40 14.26 -7.36 16.88
C ALA A 40 14.50 -6.04 16.14
N LEU A 41 14.55 -6.10 14.81
CA LEU A 41 14.60 -4.94 13.94
C LEU A 41 13.25 -4.21 14.07
N ALA A 42 13.15 -3.28 15.02
CA ALA A 42 11.99 -2.43 15.17
C ALA A 42 11.80 -1.61 13.89
N ALA A 43 10.74 -1.91 13.13
CA ALA A 43 10.35 -1.13 11.97
C ALA A 43 9.94 0.26 12.44
N LEU A 44 10.85 1.23 12.34
CA LEU A 44 10.54 2.63 12.59
C LEU A 44 9.46 3.06 11.57
N PRO A 45 8.33 3.65 12.03
CA PRO A 45 7.34 4.17 11.11
C PRO A 45 8.00 5.28 10.29
N ALA A 46 8.06 5.12 8.97
CA ALA A 46 8.57 6.15 8.07
C ALA A 46 7.73 7.41 8.26
N LEU A 47 8.35 8.47 8.80
CA LEU A 47 7.72 9.77 8.97
C LEU A 47 7.41 10.31 7.57
N ALA A 48 6.16 10.21 7.14
CA ALA A 48 5.75 10.78 5.87
C ALA A 48 5.97 12.30 5.95
N ALA A 49 6.92 12.82 5.18
CA ALA A 49 7.15 14.25 5.08
C ALA A 49 5.83 14.93 4.67
N GLY A 50 5.29 15.76 5.55
CA GLY A 50 4.11 16.56 5.25
C GLY A 50 4.44 17.60 4.18
N THR A 51 3.45 17.99 3.38
CA THR A 51 3.56 19.14 2.48
C THR A 51 2.79 20.34 3.03
N THR A 52 3.23 21.55 2.70
CA THR A 52 2.47 22.79 2.97
C THR A 52 1.29 23.00 2.02
N VAL A 53 1.12 22.12 1.04
CA VAL A 53 0.01 22.16 0.09
C VAL A 53 -1.26 21.57 0.72
N ARG A 54 -2.39 22.18 0.41
CA ARG A 54 -3.75 21.70 0.71
C ARG A 54 -4.54 21.55 -0.58
N ALA A 55 -5.46 20.61 -0.60
CA ALA A 55 -6.36 20.36 -1.73
C ALA A 55 -7.79 20.76 -1.34
N SER A 56 -8.52 21.37 -2.26
CA SER A 56 -9.94 21.67 -2.13
C SER A 56 -10.69 21.40 -3.43
N ASP A 57 -12.02 21.36 -3.34
CA ASP A 57 -12.93 21.29 -4.50
C ASP A 57 -12.64 20.10 -5.42
N GLY A 58 -12.20 18.99 -4.83
CA GLY A 58 -11.80 17.78 -5.55
C GLY A 58 -13.00 17.04 -6.15
N TRP A 59 -12.99 16.85 -7.46
CA TRP A 59 -13.99 16.03 -8.14
C TRP A 59 -13.44 15.29 -9.35
N LEU A 60 -14.05 14.14 -9.66
CA LEU A 60 -13.72 13.30 -10.80
C LEU A 60 -14.89 13.33 -11.78
N ARG A 61 -14.64 13.80 -13.00
CA ARG A 61 -15.58 13.68 -14.11
C ARG A 61 -15.49 12.29 -14.69
N PHE A 62 -16.47 11.46 -14.37
CA PHE A 62 -16.59 10.13 -14.93
C PHE A 62 -17.84 10.05 -15.83
N VAL A 63 -17.65 9.64 -17.08
CA VAL A 63 -18.73 9.67 -18.10
C VAL A 63 -18.97 8.30 -18.72
N ILE A 64 -17.90 7.56 -19.04
CA ILE A 64 -18.00 6.29 -19.78
C ILE A 64 -17.13 5.25 -19.08
N PRO A 65 -17.68 4.06 -18.74
CA PRO A 65 -16.90 2.92 -18.24
C PRO A 65 -15.68 2.62 -19.12
N ALA A 66 -14.57 2.21 -18.49
CA ALA A 66 -13.30 1.85 -19.15
C ALA A 66 -12.61 2.97 -19.96
N ARG A 67 -13.21 4.16 -20.08
CA ARG A 67 -12.53 5.34 -20.65
C ARG A 67 -11.77 6.08 -19.55
N PRO A 68 -10.63 6.71 -19.88
CA PRO A 68 -9.94 7.59 -18.96
C PRO A 68 -10.88 8.68 -18.39
N ALA A 69 -10.73 9.00 -17.11
CA ALA A 69 -11.54 10.01 -16.41
C ALA A 69 -10.68 11.20 -15.94
N ALA A 70 -11.24 12.40 -15.94
CA ALA A 70 -10.51 13.62 -15.59
C ALA A 70 -10.84 14.07 -14.16
N GLY A 71 -9.81 14.24 -13.34
CA GLY A 71 -9.87 14.76 -11.98
C GLY A 71 -9.47 16.23 -11.92
N TYR A 72 -10.22 16.98 -11.12
CA TYR A 72 -10.10 18.42 -10.94
C TYR A 72 -10.06 18.73 -9.45
N LEU A 73 -9.29 19.75 -9.09
CA LEU A 73 -9.10 20.20 -7.70
C LEU A 73 -8.33 21.51 -7.71
N THR A 74 -8.36 22.23 -6.59
CA THR A 74 -7.48 23.36 -6.35
C THR A 74 -6.39 22.95 -5.38
N LEU A 75 -5.13 23.27 -5.71
CA LEU A 75 -3.99 23.12 -4.82
C LEU A 75 -3.57 24.49 -4.31
N THR A 76 -3.53 24.66 -2.99
CA THR A 76 -3.09 25.90 -2.33
C THR A 76 -1.88 25.62 -1.48
N ASN A 77 -0.79 26.34 -1.72
CA ASN A 77 0.46 26.20 -0.98
C ASN A 77 0.59 27.36 0.02
N THR A 78 0.56 27.06 1.31
CA THR A 78 0.74 28.06 2.37
C THR A 78 2.19 28.20 2.83
N GLY A 79 3.12 27.52 2.15
CA GLY A 79 4.54 27.56 2.45
C GLY A 79 5.26 28.68 1.70
N GLY A 80 6.42 29.09 2.23
CA GLY A 80 7.28 30.12 1.63
C GLY A 80 8.13 29.64 0.44
N ARG A 81 7.96 28.39 -0.03
CA ARG A 81 8.68 27.82 -1.17
C ARG A 81 7.71 27.19 -2.15
N THR A 82 8.02 27.26 -3.44
CA THR A 82 7.27 26.57 -4.49
C THR A 82 7.38 25.06 -4.30
N GLU A 83 6.24 24.40 -4.24
CA GLU A 83 6.14 22.94 -4.25
C GLU A 83 5.92 22.45 -5.67
N VAL A 84 6.36 21.25 -6.01
CA VAL A 84 6.21 20.74 -7.39
C VAL A 84 5.54 19.39 -7.35
N LEU A 85 4.30 19.33 -7.83
CA LEU A 85 3.57 18.09 -7.99
C LEU A 85 4.21 17.30 -9.14
N VAL A 86 4.66 16.07 -8.86
CA VAL A 86 5.34 15.20 -9.84
C VAL A 86 4.61 13.89 -10.07
N GLY A 87 3.58 13.60 -9.28
CA GLY A 87 2.81 12.38 -9.45
C GLY A 87 1.54 12.35 -8.61
N ALA A 88 0.66 11.45 -9.00
CA ALA A 88 -0.59 11.17 -8.31
C ALA A 88 -0.88 9.66 -8.40
N SER A 89 -1.62 9.14 -7.42
CA SER A 89 -2.02 7.73 -7.40
C SER A 89 -3.36 7.56 -6.70
N SER A 90 -4.11 6.53 -7.10
CA SER A 90 -5.35 6.11 -6.49
C SER A 90 -5.51 4.61 -6.67
N PRO A 91 -6.04 3.87 -5.68
CA PRO A 91 -6.44 2.47 -5.89
C PRO A 91 -7.56 2.30 -6.94
N ALA A 92 -8.30 3.36 -7.27
CA ALA A 92 -9.37 3.32 -8.28
C ALA A 92 -8.86 3.56 -9.72
N CYS A 93 -7.57 3.81 -9.92
CA CYS A 93 -6.97 4.11 -11.21
C CYS A 93 -5.74 3.23 -11.44
N GLY A 94 -5.61 2.61 -12.61
CA GLY A 94 -4.40 1.89 -12.97
C GLY A 94 -3.15 2.78 -13.09
N ALA A 95 -3.33 4.07 -13.40
CA ALA A 95 -2.32 5.12 -13.27
C ALA A 95 -3.01 6.50 -13.21
N ILE A 96 -2.33 7.51 -12.65
CA ILE A 96 -2.78 8.90 -12.76
C ILE A 96 -1.66 9.74 -13.38
N MET A 97 -1.98 10.47 -14.44
CA MET A 97 -1.07 11.36 -15.15
C MET A 97 -1.50 12.82 -14.96
N ILE A 98 -0.58 13.77 -15.02
CA ILE A 98 -0.91 15.20 -15.00
C ILE A 98 -0.96 15.66 -16.44
N HIS A 99 -2.06 16.24 -16.89
CA HIS A 99 -2.26 16.70 -18.26
C HIS A 99 -2.59 18.20 -18.28
N ARG A 100 -2.34 18.84 -19.42
CA ARG A 100 -2.79 20.20 -19.76
C ARG A 100 -3.61 20.15 -21.05
N SER A 101 -4.78 20.78 -21.04
CA SER A 101 -5.50 21.06 -22.28
C SER A 101 -4.80 22.18 -23.05
N VAL A 102 -4.52 21.94 -24.33
CA VAL A 102 -3.95 22.91 -25.26
C VAL A 102 -4.92 23.06 -26.43
N SER A 103 -5.26 24.29 -26.76
CA SER A 103 -6.04 24.61 -27.96
C SER A 103 -5.08 25.24 -28.97
N ASP A 104 -4.93 24.63 -30.13
CA ASP A 104 -4.13 25.16 -31.23
C ASP A 104 -4.94 25.09 -32.52
N ASN A 105 -5.20 26.26 -33.12
CA ASN A 105 -5.86 26.41 -34.41
C ASN A 105 -7.14 25.56 -34.62
N GLY A 106 -7.99 25.49 -33.59
CA GLY A 106 -9.27 24.76 -33.64
C GLY A 106 -9.17 23.28 -33.25
N SER A 107 -7.97 22.76 -32.99
CA SER A 107 -7.75 21.43 -32.43
C SER A 107 -7.56 21.51 -30.91
N ASN A 108 -8.32 20.69 -30.17
CA ASN A 108 -8.14 20.52 -28.73
C ASN A 108 -7.30 19.27 -28.48
N ALA A 109 -6.12 19.45 -27.90
CA ALA A 109 -5.22 18.38 -27.49
C ALA A 109 -5.09 18.32 -25.95
N MET A 110 -4.73 17.14 -25.44
CA MET A 110 -4.31 16.96 -24.05
C MET A 110 -2.85 16.53 -24.04
N GLU A 111 -1.99 17.34 -23.43
CA GLU A 111 -0.56 17.07 -23.32
C GLU A 111 -0.22 16.60 -21.91
N GLY A 112 0.49 15.48 -21.80
CA GLY A 112 1.00 14.99 -20.52
C GLY A 112 2.18 15.83 -20.03
N VAL A 113 2.09 16.34 -18.80
CA VAL A 113 3.16 17.09 -18.14
C VAL A 113 3.77 16.29 -17.00
N LYS A 114 5.10 16.34 -16.87
CA LYS A 114 5.84 15.58 -15.84
C LYS A 114 5.81 16.25 -14.46
N ALA A 115 5.55 17.55 -14.42
CA ALA A 115 5.61 18.35 -13.21
C ALA A 115 4.67 19.54 -13.29
N LEU A 116 4.04 19.87 -12.17
CA LEU A 116 3.17 21.04 -12.03
C LEU A 116 3.61 21.85 -10.80
N PRO A 117 4.20 23.04 -10.98
CA PRO A 117 4.61 23.89 -9.87
C PRO A 117 3.38 24.50 -9.18
N VAL A 118 3.36 24.48 -7.84
CA VAL A 118 2.41 25.18 -6.98
C VAL A 118 3.16 26.30 -6.24
N PRO A 119 2.98 27.56 -6.65
CA PRO A 119 3.82 28.68 -6.18
C PRO A 119 3.72 28.87 -4.67
N ALA A 120 4.80 29.36 -4.06
CA ALA A 120 4.79 29.78 -2.65
C ALA A 120 3.65 30.78 -2.37
N ASN A 121 2.94 30.60 -1.26
CA ASN A 121 1.79 31.44 -0.88
C ASN A 121 0.75 31.64 -2.01
N GLY A 122 0.60 30.64 -2.88
CA GLY A 122 -0.25 30.73 -4.06
C GLY A 122 -0.99 29.44 -4.34
N SER A 123 -1.71 29.41 -5.45
CA SER A 123 -2.55 28.28 -5.82
C SER A 123 -2.46 27.93 -7.30
N VAL A 124 -2.78 26.68 -7.60
CA VAL A 124 -2.98 26.18 -8.96
C VAL A 124 -4.31 25.46 -9.01
N ARG A 125 -5.12 25.83 -10.00
CA ARG A 125 -6.42 25.22 -10.23
C ARG A 125 -6.35 24.24 -11.38
N LEU A 126 -6.67 22.98 -11.09
CA LEU A 126 -6.88 21.95 -12.09
C LEU A 126 -8.37 21.95 -12.42
N ALA A 127 -8.71 22.38 -13.65
CA ALA A 127 -10.08 22.62 -14.09
C ALA A 127 -10.25 22.28 -15.58
N PRO A 128 -11.50 22.07 -16.05
CA PRO A 128 -11.77 21.84 -17.47
C PRO A 128 -11.14 22.94 -18.35
N GLY A 129 -10.45 22.53 -19.42
CA GLY A 129 -9.74 23.45 -20.32
C GLY A 129 -8.36 23.90 -19.83
N GLY A 130 -7.93 23.50 -18.64
CA GLY A 130 -6.60 23.77 -18.09
C GLY A 130 -5.86 22.49 -17.70
N TYR A 131 -5.14 22.54 -16.58
CA TYR A 131 -4.52 21.35 -16.00
C TYR A 131 -5.58 20.40 -15.43
N HIS A 132 -5.34 19.10 -15.49
CA HIS A 132 -6.20 18.07 -14.92
C HIS A 132 -5.42 16.79 -14.64
N LEU A 133 -5.95 15.96 -13.73
CA LEU A 133 -5.42 14.63 -13.45
C LEU A 133 -6.13 13.61 -14.32
N MET A 134 -5.40 12.84 -15.12
CA MET A 134 -5.97 11.81 -15.97
C MET A 134 -5.90 10.45 -15.29
N CYS A 135 -7.04 9.94 -14.80
CA CYS A 135 -7.18 8.58 -14.28
C CYS A 135 -7.24 7.59 -15.45
N MET A 136 -6.15 6.88 -15.66
CA MET A 136 -6.01 5.86 -16.69
C MET A 136 -6.48 4.51 -16.15
N ARG A 137 -7.23 3.76 -16.99
CA ARG A 137 -7.86 2.49 -16.62
C ARG A 137 -8.61 2.59 -15.28
N PRO A 138 -9.69 3.41 -15.21
CA PRO A 138 -10.48 3.50 -13.99
C PRO A 138 -11.12 2.14 -13.65
N ALA A 139 -11.27 1.86 -12.36
CA ALA A 139 -11.97 0.68 -11.88
C ALA A 139 -13.43 0.66 -12.36
N ALA A 140 -13.97 -0.55 -12.62
CA ALA A 140 -15.32 -0.71 -13.14
C ALA A 140 -16.40 -0.19 -12.16
N ASP A 141 -16.13 -0.25 -10.86
CA ASP A 141 -17.04 0.13 -9.79
C ASP A 141 -16.99 1.63 -9.42
N ILE A 142 -16.16 2.43 -10.10
CA ILE A 142 -15.93 3.84 -9.75
C ILE A 142 -17.20 4.69 -9.78
N LEU A 143 -18.18 4.32 -10.62
CA LEU A 143 -19.51 4.95 -10.70
C LEU A 143 -20.37 4.74 -9.45
N HIS A 144 -20.11 3.66 -8.71
CA HIS A 144 -20.85 3.34 -7.48
C HIS A 144 -20.20 3.94 -6.24
N ARG A 145 -19.04 4.59 -6.40
CA ARG A 145 -18.33 5.25 -5.31
C ARG A 145 -18.76 6.71 -5.21
N SER A 146 -19.04 7.18 -4.00
CA SER A 146 -19.30 8.60 -3.76
C SER A 146 -18.03 9.44 -3.93
N SER A 147 -16.86 8.87 -3.62
CA SER A 147 -15.56 9.51 -3.77
C SER A 147 -14.45 8.52 -4.12
N VAL A 148 -13.37 9.05 -4.66
CA VAL A 148 -12.16 8.33 -5.04
C VAL A 148 -10.97 8.86 -4.23
N PRO A 149 -10.28 8.01 -3.44
CA PRO A 149 -9.10 8.44 -2.71
C PRO A 149 -7.95 8.77 -3.64
N LEU A 150 -7.25 9.86 -3.36
CA LEU A 150 -6.15 10.40 -4.16
C LEU A 150 -4.95 10.67 -3.26
N THR A 151 -3.77 10.21 -3.69
CA THR A 151 -2.50 10.61 -3.09
C THR A 151 -1.64 11.35 -4.10
N LEU A 152 -1.32 12.61 -3.79
CA LEU A 152 -0.44 13.48 -4.54
C LEU A 152 0.99 13.37 -3.99
N THR A 153 1.97 13.36 -4.87
CA THR A 153 3.40 13.28 -4.54
C THR A 153 4.13 14.49 -5.08
N PHE A 154 4.84 15.18 -4.19
CA PHE A 154 5.63 16.36 -4.50
C PHE A 154 7.12 16.01 -4.60
N ARG A 155 7.87 16.78 -5.40
CA ARG A 155 9.29 16.53 -5.70
C ARG A 155 10.16 16.43 -4.43
N GLY A 156 9.85 17.20 -3.38
CA GLY A 156 10.55 17.15 -2.10
C GLY A 156 10.24 15.92 -1.23
N GLY A 157 9.48 14.95 -1.73
CA GLY A 157 9.04 13.77 -0.97
C GLY A 157 7.73 13.99 -0.20
N GLY A 158 7.21 15.22 -0.18
CA GLY A 158 5.93 15.55 0.43
C GLY A 158 4.78 14.76 -0.18
N ARG A 159 3.86 14.27 0.66
CA ARG A 159 2.64 13.57 0.20
C ARG A 159 1.40 14.24 0.76
N LEU A 160 0.37 14.36 -0.09
CA LEU A 160 -0.95 14.85 0.31
C LEU A 160 -2.01 13.81 -0.06
N ARG A 161 -2.78 13.39 0.94
CA ARG A 161 -3.98 12.55 0.73
C ARG A 161 -5.21 13.45 0.68
N THR A 162 -6.10 13.19 -0.26
CA THR A 162 -7.38 13.88 -0.44
C THR A 162 -8.35 12.95 -1.15
N ASP A 163 -9.61 13.33 -1.25
CA ASP A 163 -10.61 12.60 -2.02
C ASP A 163 -11.11 13.44 -3.20
N LEU A 164 -11.53 12.77 -4.28
CA LEU A 164 -12.25 13.35 -5.40
C LEU A 164 -13.69 12.85 -5.38
N VAL A 165 -14.66 13.75 -5.26
CA VAL A 165 -16.08 13.38 -5.37
C VAL A 165 -16.38 12.94 -6.81
N VAL A 166 -17.00 11.79 -7.00
CA VAL A 166 -17.37 11.31 -8.33
C VAL A 166 -18.59 12.08 -8.81
N LYS A 167 -18.50 12.69 -10.00
CA LYS A 167 -19.60 13.45 -10.62
C LYS A 167 -19.78 13.03 -12.06
N ASN A 168 -21.00 13.17 -12.55
CA ASN A 168 -21.33 12.87 -13.94
C ASN A 168 -20.81 13.97 -14.90
N ALA A 169 -21.12 13.85 -16.19
CA ALA A 169 -20.70 14.79 -17.21
C ALA A 169 -21.16 16.25 -16.99
N LEU A 170 -22.22 16.46 -16.20
CA LEU A 170 -22.80 17.77 -15.87
C LEU A 170 -22.25 18.35 -14.55
N GLY A 171 -21.30 17.67 -13.89
CA GLY A 171 -20.74 18.11 -12.61
C GLY A 171 -21.75 18.04 -11.45
N ARG A 172 -22.78 17.20 -11.59
CA ARG A 172 -23.77 16.88 -10.56
C ARG A 172 -23.49 15.49 -9.99
#